data_AF-A0A178W1Z9-F1
#
_entry.id   AF-A0A178W1Z9-F1
#
_cell.length_a   1.000
_cell.length_b   1.000
_cell.length_c   1.000
_cell.angle_alpha   90.00
_cell.angle_beta   90.00
_cell.angle_gamma   90.00
#
_symmetry.space_group_name_H-M   'P 1'
#
loop_
_entity.id
_entity.type
_entity.pdbx_description
1 polymer ?
#
loop_
_entity_poly.entity_id
_entity_poly.type
_entity_poly.pdbx_seq_one_letter_code
_entity_poly.pdbx_strand_id
1 'polypeptide(L)'
;MIDRNKRLLFFFYVLFLVELSKGQSSRITEVNVGVVTDVGTMHSDIEMFCINLALADFYSSRPQFQTRLVPDIADSRNDVVGAAAAGT
;
A
#
# COMPACT_ATOMS: atom_id res chain seq x y z
N MET A 1 -10.60 -53.57 -2.61
CA MET A 1 -9.19 -53.18 -2.82
C MET A 1 -9.17 -51.75 -3.34
N ILE A 2 -8.47 -50.84 -2.67
CA ILE A 2 -8.32 -49.46 -3.15
C ILE A 2 -7.08 -49.40 -4.03
N ASP A 3 -7.25 -48.93 -5.27
CA ASP A 3 -6.15 -48.77 -6.21
C ASP A 3 -5.11 -47.76 -5.71
N ARG A 4 -3.83 -48.13 -5.81
CA ARG A 4 -2.71 -47.27 -5.39
C ARG A 4 -2.75 -45.89 -6.04
N ASN A 5 -3.23 -45.79 -7.29
CA ASN A 5 -3.41 -44.52 -8.00
C ASN A 5 -4.50 -43.63 -7.36
N LYS A 6 -5.60 -44.20 -6.86
CA LYS A 6 -6.65 -43.41 -6.19
C LYS A 6 -6.15 -42.80 -4.88
N ARG A 7 -5.27 -43.51 -4.15
CA ARG A 7 -4.60 -42.96 -2.95
C ARG A 7 -3.65 -41.83 -3.32
N LEU A 8 -2.91 -41.97 -4.41
CA LEU A 8 -2.00 -40.93 -4.90
C LEU A 8 -2.77 -39.66 -5.29
N LEU A 9 -3.85 -39.81 -6.06
CA LEU A 9 -4.70 -38.70 -6.49
C LEU A 9 -5.34 -37.97 -5.30
N PHE A 10 -5.81 -38.72 -4.30
CA PHE A 10 -6.32 -38.14 -3.07
C PHE A 10 -5.24 -37.35 -2.32
N PHE A 11 -4.01 -37.84 -2.28
CA PHE A 11 -2.89 -37.15 -1.64
C PHE A 11 -2.54 -35.83 -2.36
N PHE A 12 -2.48 -35.83 -3.70
CA PHE A 12 -2.30 -34.61 -4.49
C PHE A 12 -3.45 -33.61 -4.30
N TYR A 13 -4.69 -34.10 -4.21
CA TYR A 13 -5.86 -33.27 -3.97
C TYR A 13 -5.79 -32.59 -2.59
N VAL A 14 -5.42 -33.34 -1.54
CA VAL A 14 -5.23 -32.78 -0.20
C VAL A 14 -4.07 -31.78 -0.16
N LEU A 15 -2.93 -32.06 -0.81
CA LEU A 15 -1.81 -31.12 -0.92
C LEU A 15 -2.23 -29.82 -1.60
N PHE A 16 -3.00 -29.90 -2.69
CA PHE A 16 -3.52 -28.73 -3.40
C PHE A 16 -4.46 -27.90 -2.51
N LEU A 17 -5.35 -28.55 -1.74
CA LEU A 17 -6.22 -27.86 -0.78
C LEU A 17 -5.44 -27.16 0.35
N VAL A 18 -4.31 -27.72 0.79
CA VAL A 18 -3.44 -27.09 1.81
C VAL A 18 -2.72 -25.86 1.26
N GLU A 19 -2.33 -25.84 -0.01
CA GLU A 19 -1.76 -24.63 -0.62
C GLU A 19 -2.82 -23.53 -0.83
N LEU A 20 -4.05 -23.91 -1.18
CA LEU A 20 -5.18 -22.99 -1.28
C LEU A 20 -5.59 -22.38 0.07
N SER A 21 -5.40 -23.10 1.17
CA SER A 21 -5.77 -22.63 2.51
C SER A 21 -4.73 -21.70 3.16
N LYS A 22 -3.57 -21.50 2.53
CA LYS A 22 -2.62 -20.44 2.92
C LYS A 22 -3.21 -19.07 2.55
N GLY A 23 -4.08 -18.56 3.43
CA GLY A 23 -4.52 -17.18 3.34
C GLY A 23 -3.32 -16.24 3.45
N GLN A 24 -3.16 -15.34 2.49
CA GLN A 24 -2.27 -14.20 2.67
C GLN A 24 -2.91 -13.32 3.74
N SER A 25 -2.44 -13.43 4.99
CA SER A 25 -2.70 -12.39 5.98
C SER A 25 -1.88 -11.17 5.57
N SER A 26 -2.37 -10.45 4.57
CA SER A 26 -1.75 -9.21 4.12
C SER A 26 -2.16 -8.11 5.08
N ARG A 27 -1.48 -8.04 6.23
CA ARG A 27 -1.66 -6.93 7.14
C ARG A 27 -1.14 -5.67 6.45
N ILE A 28 -2.05 -4.88 5.89
CA ILE A 28 -1.71 -3.58 5.34
C ILE A 28 -1.13 -2.74 6.48
N THR A 29 0.08 -2.23 6.26
CA THR A 29 0.76 -1.35 7.20
C THR A 29 0.76 0.05 6.64
N GLU A 30 -0.06 0.92 7.23
CA GLU A 30 -0.11 2.32 6.87
C GLU A 30 1.09 3.06 7.48
N VAL A 31 1.70 3.93 6.69
CA VAL A 31 2.81 4.79 7.09
C VAL A 31 2.42 6.22 6.74
N ASN A 32 2.17 7.04 7.77
CA ASN A 32 1.92 8.46 7.56
C ASN A 32 3.21 9.16 7.14
N VAL A 33 3.10 9.99 6.10
CA VAL A 33 4.19 10.79 5.57
C VAL A 33 3.76 12.25 5.59
N GLY A 34 4.38 13.06 6.46
CA GLY A 34 4.11 14.49 6.52
C GLY A 34 4.57 15.21 5.26
N VAL A 35 3.70 16.04 4.69
CA VAL A 35 3.97 16.91 3.55
C VAL A 35 3.59 18.34 3.95
N VAL A 36 4.59 19.22 4.06
CA VAL A 36 4.38 20.64 4.34
C VAL A 36 4.38 21.40 3.02
N THR A 37 3.30 22.10 2.72
CA THR A 37 3.12 22.82 1.45
C THR A 37 2.16 24.00 1.62
N ASP A 38 2.23 24.96 0.69
CA ASP A 38 1.30 26.09 0.63
C ASP A 38 -0.02 25.64 0.02
N VAL A 39 -0.94 25.19 0.87
CA VAL A 39 -2.20 24.57 0.43
C VAL A 39 -3.05 25.59 -0.33
N GLY A 40 -3.64 25.14 -1.44
CA GLY A 40 -4.46 25.98 -2.32
C GLY A 40 -3.67 26.82 -3.32
N THR A 41 -2.35 26.62 -3.40
CA THR A 41 -1.56 27.13 -4.53
C THR A 41 -1.59 26.15 -5.69
N MET A 42 -1.56 26.68 -6.93
CA MET A 42 -1.45 25.88 -8.15
C MET A 42 -0.27 24.90 -8.12
N HIS A 43 0.84 25.29 -7.49
CA HIS A 43 2.02 24.44 -7.38
C HIS A 43 1.76 23.26 -6.44
N SER A 44 1.25 23.53 -5.23
CA SER A 44 0.90 22.49 -4.26
C SER A 44 -0.10 21.48 -4.82
N ASP A 45 -1.09 21.94 -5.59
CA ASP A 45 -2.10 21.05 -6.18
C ASP A 45 -1.48 20.10 -7.21
N ILE A 46 -0.57 20.61 -8.06
CA ILE A 46 0.15 19.80 -9.05
C ILE A 46 1.07 18.79 -8.36
N GLU A 47 1.82 19.21 -7.35
CA GLU A 47 2.72 18.33 -6.60
C GLU A 47 1.95 17.19 -5.91
N MET A 48 0.85 17.52 -5.22
CA MET A 48 -0.01 16.53 -4.57
C MET A 48 -0.65 15.57 -5.57
N PHE A 49 -1.07 16.07 -6.74
CA PHE A 49 -1.56 15.23 -7.81
C PHE A 49 -0.49 14.24 -8.31
N CYS A 50 0.74 14.71 -8.54
CA CYS A 50 1.85 13.87 -8.96
C CYS A 50 2.21 12.80 -7.91
N ILE A 51 2.22 13.15 -6.62
CA ILE A 51 2.45 12.20 -5.52
C ILE A 51 1.38 11.10 -5.55
N ASN A 52 0.10 11.48 -5.61
CA ASN A 52 -1.01 10.52 -5.64
C ASN A 52 -0.97 9.61 -6.87
N LEU A 53 -0.63 10.15 -8.05
CA LEU A 53 -0.44 9.35 -9.26
C LEU A 53 0.71 8.36 -9.13
N ALA A 54 1.86 8.80 -8.60
CA ALA A 54 3.01 7.91 -8.41
C ALA A 54 2.71 6.78 -7.43
N LEU A 55 1.98 7.06 -6.34
CA LEU A 55 1.54 6.05 -5.40
C LEU A 55 0.56 5.06 -6.04
N ALA A 56 -0.41 5.56 -6.81
CA ALA A 56 -1.37 4.72 -7.52
C ALA A 56 -0.66 3.76 -8.51
N ASP A 57 0.27 4.27 -9.32
CA ASP A 57 1.04 3.47 -10.27
C ASP A 57 1.95 2.44 -9.55
N PHE A 58 2.63 2.86 -8.49
CA PHE A 58 3.50 1.98 -7.70
C PHE A 58 2.73 0.82 -7.06
N TYR A 59 1.57 1.08 -6.46
CA TYR A 59 0.78 0.03 -5.81
C TYR A 59 0.00 -0.83 -6.81
N SER A 60 -0.41 -0.27 -7.95
CA SER A 60 -1.01 -1.04 -9.06
C SER A 60 -0.02 -2.05 -9.64
N SER A 61 1.23 -1.65 -9.84
CA SER A 61 2.28 -2.52 -10.39
C SER A 61 2.87 -3.52 -9.40
N ARG A 62 2.62 -3.35 -8.09
CA ARG A 62 3.25 -4.15 -7.00
C ARG A 62 2.25 -4.60 -5.94
N PRO A 63 1.28 -5.47 -6.28
CA PRO A 63 0.24 -5.92 -5.35
C PRO A 63 0.77 -6.63 -4.09
N GLN A 64 1.99 -7.18 -4.16
CA GLN A 64 2.66 -7.86 -3.04
C GLN A 64 3.18 -6.91 -1.95
N PHE A 65 3.34 -5.61 -2.25
CA PHE A 65 3.73 -4.63 -1.23
C PHE A 65 2.51 -4.36 -0.34
N GLN A 66 2.67 -4.58 0.96
CA GLN A 66 1.59 -4.40 1.94
C GLN A 66 1.67 -3.06 2.67
N THR A 67 2.80 -2.34 2.54
CA THR A 67 2.93 -0.99 3.07
C THR A 67 2.14 -0.01 2.22
N ARG A 68 1.41 0.92 2.85
CA ARG A 68 0.69 2.01 2.18
C ARG A 68 1.15 3.34 2.76
N LEU A 69 1.77 4.17 1.92
CA LEU A 69 2.12 5.54 2.28
C LEU A 69 0.85 6.38 2.27
N VAL A 70 0.62 7.12 3.35
CA VAL A 70 -0.52 8.01 3.51
C VAL A 70 0.03 9.43 3.68
N PRO A 71 -0.04 10.27 2.62
CA PRO A 71 0.36 11.66 2.73
C PRO A 71 -0.53 12.39 3.75
N ASP A 72 0.09 13.04 4.72
CA ASP A 72 -0.54 13.88 5.73
C ASP A 72 -0.13 15.33 5.48
N ILE A 73 -1.08 16.17 5.11
CA ILE A 73 -0.82 17.50 4.54
C ILE A 73 -0.89 18.52 5.65
N ALA A 74 0.19 19.28 5.82
CA ALA A 74 0.24 20.41 6.72
C ALA A 74 0.44 21.71 5.92
N ASP A 75 -0.44 22.67 6.15
CA ASP A 75 -0.45 23.95 5.43
C ASP A 75 0.58 24.93 6.00
N SER A 76 1.56 25.33 5.19
CA SER A 76 2.55 26.35 5.56
C SER A 76 2.03 27.78 5.49
N ARG A 77 0.84 28.01 4.91
CA ARG A 77 0.18 29.33 4.83
C ARG A 77 1.04 30.42 4.17
N ASN A 78 1.92 30.03 3.24
CA ASN A 78 2.88 30.91 2.58
C ASN A 78 3.77 31.67 3.59
N ASP A 79 4.06 31.05 4.73
CA ASP A 79 4.87 31.58 5.81
C ASP A 79 5.92 30.56 6.26
N VAL A 80 7.18 31.01 6.37
CA VAL A 80 8.30 30.15 6.77
C VAL A 80 8.20 29.71 8.24
N VAL A 81 7.58 30.53 9.10
CA VAL A 81 7.32 30.15 10.51
C VAL A 81 6.17 29.16 10.57
N GLY A 82 5.11 29.39 9.80
CA GLY A 82 4.03 28.41 9.56
C GLY A 82 4.55 27.07 9.08
N ALA A 83 5.44 27.06 8.08
CA ALA A 83 6.07 25.85 7.57
C ALA A 83 6.90 25.10 8.63
N ALA A 84 7.71 25.83 9.41
CA ALA A 84 8.51 25.24 10.47
C ALA A 84 7.63 24.62 11.57
N ALA A 85 6.56 25.32 11.99
CA ALA A 85 5.62 24.86 13.00
C ALA A 85 4.78 23.66 12.52
N ALA A 86 4.54 23.54 11.22
CA ALA A 86 3.82 22.43 10.61
C ALA A 86 4.63 21.11 10.64
N GLY A 87 5.96 21.17 10.77
CA GLY A 87 6.85 20.01 10.77
C GLY A 87 7.33 19.56 12.15
N THR A 88 6.85 20.19 13.24
CA THR A 88 7.23 19.90 14.63
C THR A 88 6.11 19.22 15.39
#